data_AF-M2QA90-F1
#
_entry.id   AF-M2QA90-F1
#
_cell.length_a   1.000
_cell.length_b   1.000
_cell.length_c   1.000
_cell.angle_alpha   90.00
_cell.angle_beta   90.00
_cell.angle_gamma   90.00
#
_symmetry.space_group_name_H-M   'P 1'
#
loop_
_entity.id
_entity.type
_entity.pdbx_description
1 polymer ?
#
loop_
_entity_poly.entity_id
_entity_poly.type
_entity_poly.pdbx_seq_one_letter_code
_entity_poly.pdbx_strand_id
1 'polypeptide(L)'
;MSKRFPLLLVVGASLLAVVTPAAAQPATEPAYRLDIEETDWKGTGAQQFYETPLAKYVSDATTKSPINPDYTDRGECLAHRNDAVKPTGWIKNHYAYCHISEDRDISLIELPANKTVSKVYYRLITVGRGAVANDPTAGRRIEFDVFVDEVKVEVQVPGAPSALAVKLAFEMECGGWPTANSCRDQTGRTQERTVAEWNGGQMSFVLTSPVGSGNPAQPDDKAIGVHRLAVHHMPFPPFWPGPVKRYVMEGGFRFDSAQYIYHKGTQYGHGAIFDRVLPRLQLFRSEPGFPQVSEHIWQALNNPGSTKPEVRGKQIPSELHRIYYDGVRRGANNGQAKITCNVYFPGHGSGTGENCDEFPFQTTAEGAAASQYGAPFGQYSAKPVPDTENSIAGNGISVFYGWDRILDGDVFKVIFK
;
A
#
# COMPACT_ATOMS: atom_id res chain seq x y z
N MET A 1 27.18 101.85 29.35
CA MET A 1 28.39 101.32 30.00
C MET A 1 28.52 99.84 29.67
N SER A 2 29.65 99.50 29.05
CA SER A 2 29.99 98.18 28.51
C SER A 2 30.16 97.12 29.61
N LYS A 3 29.56 95.94 29.44
CA LYS A 3 30.13 94.66 29.92
C LYS A 3 29.93 93.58 28.85
N ARG A 4 30.91 92.68 28.81
CA ARG A 4 31.38 91.85 27.70
C ARG A 4 31.12 90.36 28.00
N PHE A 5 30.74 89.61 26.94
CA PHE A 5 30.93 88.15 26.66
C PHE A 5 30.27 87.09 27.59
N PRO A 6 30.02 85.83 27.14
CA PRO A 6 30.56 85.17 25.94
C PRO A 6 29.59 84.47 24.97
N LEU A 7 30.18 84.18 23.81
CA LEU A 7 29.78 83.41 22.64
C LEU A 7 29.56 81.93 23.00
N LEU A 8 28.39 81.36 22.69
CA LEU A 8 28.15 79.91 22.77
C LEU A 8 28.27 79.30 21.36
N LEU A 9 29.27 78.43 21.20
CA LEU A 9 29.47 77.56 20.04
C LEU A 9 28.37 76.49 20.05
N VAL A 10 27.53 76.43 19.02
CA VAL A 10 26.64 75.27 18.78
C VAL A 10 27.29 74.43 17.69
N VAL A 11 27.94 73.34 18.10
CA VAL A 11 28.38 72.27 17.20
C VAL A 11 27.17 71.38 16.95
N GLY A 12 26.57 71.50 15.76
CA GLY A 12 25.56 70.57 15.28
C GLY A 12 26.21 69.24 14.92
N ALA A 13 25.99 68.21 15.74
CA ALA A 13 26.35 66.84 15.42
C ALA A 13 25.36 66.29 14.38
N SER A 14 25.80 66.17 13.13
CA SER A 14 25.07 65.45 12.08
C SER A 14 25.10 63.95 12.39
N LEU A 15 23.97 63.38 12.81
CA LEU A 15 23.75 61.94 12.85
C LEU A 15 23.65 61.41 11.40
N LEU A 16 24.76 60.85 10.90
CA LEU A 16 24.75 59.94 9.76
C LEU A 16 24.10 58.62 10.22
N ALA A 17 22.84 58.41 9.84
CA ALA A 17 22.20 57.10 9.95
C ALA A 17 22.85 56.17 8.93
N VAL A 18 23.70 55.26 9.41
CA VAL A 18 24.20 54.12 8.64
C VAL A 18 23.01 53.18 8.44
N VAL A 19 22.42 53.22 7.25
CA VAL A 19 21.46 52.19 6.81
C VAL A 19 22.28 50.97 6.44
N THR A 20 22.33 49.99 7.34
CA THR A 20 22.78 48.65 6.99
C THR A 20 21.79 48.03 6.00
N PRO A 21 22.23 47.41 4.90
CA PRO A 21 21.33 46.66 4.05
C PRO A 21 20.78 45.49 4.87
N ALA A 22 19.46 45.39 4.95
CA ALA A 22 18.79 44.24 5.53
C ALA A 22 19.28 42.99 4.79
N ALA A 23 20.00 42.13 5.51
CA ALA A 23 20.35 40.81 5.02
C ALA A 23 19.05 40.07 4.71
N ALA A 24 18.81 39.78 3.43
CA ALA A 24 17.75 38.89 3.02
C ALA A 24 18.01 37.52 3.67
N GLN A 25 17.22 37.18 4.69
CA GLN A 25 17.18 35.82 5.18
C GLN A 25 16.64 34.94 4.04
N PRO A 26 17.36 33.89 3.62
CA PRO A 26 16.75 32.89 2.77
C PRO A 26 15.58 32.31 3.55
N ALA A 27 14.37 32.39 2.97
CA ALA A 27 13.19 31.73 3.51
C ALA A 27 13.46 30.22 3.48
N THR A 28 13.95 29.66 4.58
CA THR A 28 13.86 28.24 4.83
C THR A 28 12.39 27.95 5.15
N GLU A 29 11.61 27.59 4.14
CA GLU A 29 10.31 26.99 4.39
C GLU A 29 10.50 25.75 5.27
N PRO A 30 9.71 25.57 6.33
CA PRO A 30 9.78 24.37 7.12
C PRO A 30 9.34 23.20 6.24
N ALA A 31 10.22 22.22 6.06
CA ALA A 31 9.84 20.90 5.58
C ALA A 31 8.75 20.38 6.52
N TYR A 32 7.49 20.44 6.09
CA TYR A 32 6.37 19.92 6.87
C TYR A 32 6.50 18.41 6.87
N ARG A 33 7.15 17.89 7.92
CA ARG A 33 7.26 16.47 8.18
C ARG A 33 5.84 15.97 8.44
N LEU A 34 5.43 14.95 7.69
CA LEU A 34 4.19 14.26 7.95
C LEU A 34 4.36 13.47 9.25
N ASP A 35 4.05 14.10 10.37
CA ASP A 35 3.89 13.41 11.64
C ASP A 35 2.53 12.70 11.59
N ILE A 36 2.54 11.49 11.02
CA ILE A 36 1.35 10.62 10.89
C ILE A 36 1.30 9.75 12.15
N GLU A 37 0.22 9.88 12.94
CA GLU A 37 -0.01 9.04 14.13
C GLU A 37 -0.59 7.67 13.77
N GLU A 38 -0.56 6.73 14.73
CA GLU A 38 -1.06 5.37 14.55
C GLU A 38 -2.59 5.30 14.23
N THR A 39 -3.32 6.38 14.39
CA THR A 39 -4.76 6.44 14.09
C THR A 39 -5.06 6.89 12.66
N ASP A 40 -4.14 7.65 12.05
CA ASP A 40 -4.26 8.15 10.67
C ASP A 40 -3.95 7.07 9.62
N TRP A 41 -3.22 6.00 9.98
CA TRP A 41 -2.91 4.89 9.05
C TRP A 41 -4.07 3.93 8.83
N LYS A 42 -4.98 3.80 9.80
CA LYS A 42 -6.04 2.79 9.76
C LYS A 42 -7.07 3.00 8.65
N GLY A 43 -6.92 4.06 7.84
CA GLY A 43 -7.66 4.28 6.61
C GLY A 43 -9.16 4.13 6.82
N THR A 44 -9.88 5.25 6.96
CA THR A 44 -11.35 5.24 6.97
C THR A 44 -11.97 4.77 5.65
N GLY A 45 -11.16 4.42 4.65
CA GLY A 45 -11.57 3.85 3.38
C GLY A 45 -12.04 2.39 3.52
N ALA A 46 -13.09 2.03 2.78
CA ALA A 46 -13.56 0.66 2.71
C ALA A 46 -12.45 -0.27 2.22
N GLN A 47 -12.17 -1.34 2.96
CA GLN A 47 -11.19 -2.36 2.59
C GLN A 47 -11.60 -3.00 1.25
N GLN A 48 -10.76 -2.85 0.23
CA GLN A 48 -10.95 -3.52 -1.05
C GLN A 48 -10.62 -5.01 -0.93
N PHE A 49 -11.01 -5.80 -1.92
CA PHE A 49 -10.62 -7.21 -2.00
C PHE A 49 -10.31 -7.58 -3.44
N TYR A 50 -9.39 -8.52 -3.61
CA TYR A 50 -9.19 -9.22 -4.88
C TYR A 50 -9.16 -10.71 -4.63
N GLU A 51 -9.49 -11.46 -5.67
CA GLU A 51 -9.71 -12.89 -5.59
C GLU A 51 -8.76 -13.59 -6.56
N THR A 52 -7.99 -14.54 -6.05
CA THR A 52 -7.10 -15.35 -6.88
C THR A 52 -7.40 -16.84 -6.66
N PRO A 53 -7.70 -17.60 -7.74
CA PRO A 53 -7.89 -19.03 -7.65
C PRO A 53 -6.66 -19.77 -7.11
N LEU A 54 -6.85 -20.72 -6.18
CA LEU A 54 -5.78 -21.59 -5.69
C LEU A 54 -5.12 -22.37 -6.83
N ALA A 55 -5.88 -22.76 -7.86
CA ALA A 55 -5.36 -23.40 -9.06
C ALA A 55 -4.25 -22.59 -9.76
N LYS A 56 -4.29 -21.25 -9.71
CA LYS A 56 -3.22 -20.40 -10.25
C LYS A 56 -1.92 -20.66 -9.49
N TYR A 57 -1.96 -20.59 -8.16
CA TYR A 57 -0.79 -20.84 -7.31
C TYR A 57 -0.28 -22.28 -7.38
N VAL A 58 -1.18 -23.25 -7.59
CA VAL A 58 -0.79 -24.64 -7.85
C VAL A 58 -0.03 -24.76 -9.17
N SER A 59 -0.53 -24.13 -10.25
CA SER A 59 0.20 -24.07 -11.52
C SER A 59 1.56 -23.41 -11.32
N ASP A 60 1.61 -22.27 -10.63
CA ASP A 60 2.84 -21.52 -10.38
C ASP A 60 3.85 -22.30 -9.54
N ALA A 61 3.39 -23.12 -8.59
CA ALA A 61 4.22 -24.05 -7.82
C ALA A 61 4.94 -25.09 -8.70
N THR A 62 4.41 -25.39 -9.89
CA THR A 62 5.05 -26.32 -10.84
C THR A 62 6.02 -25.62 -11.79
N THR A 63 5.85 -24.32 -12.03
CA THR A 63 6.74 -23.55 -12.93
C THR A 63 8.00 -23.06 -12.21
N LYS A 64 9.08 -22.84 -12.98
CA LYS A 64 10.32 -22.19 -12.49
C LYS A 64 10.30 -20.67 -12.66
N SER A 65 9.16 -20.10 -13.04
CA SER A 65 9.07 -18.68 -13.34
C SER A 65 9.28 -17.85 -12.06
N PRO A 66 10.03 -16.73 -12.15
CA PRO A 66 10.11 -15.79 -11.06
C PRO A 66 8.71 -15.23 -10.76
N ILE A 67 8.53 -14.71 -9.53
CA ILE A 67 7.31 -13.98 -9.18
C ILE A 67 7.16 -12.82 -10.18
N ASN A 68 6.08 -12.83 -10.95
CA ASN A 68 5.75 -11.80 -11.93
C ASN A 68 4.39 -11.20 -11.58
N PRO A 69 4.35 -10.09 -10.83
CA PRO A 69 3.09 -9.48 -10.44
C PRO A 69 2.29 -9.01 -11.65
N ASP A 70 0.97 -9.15 -11.56
CA ASP A 70 0.03 -8.66 -12.57
C ASP A 70 -0.23 -7.16 -12.35
N TYR A 71 0.60 -6.33 -12.98
CA TYR A 71 0.49 -4.87 -12.88
C TYR A 71 -0.74 -4.32 -13.60
N THR A 72 -1.07 -3.05 -13.31
CA THR A 72 -2.04 -2.26 -14.08
C THR A 72 -1.30 -1.20 -14.89
N ASP A 73 -1.93 -0.72 -15.96
CA ASP A 73 -1.50 0.43 -16.75
C ASP A 73 -2.56 1.54 -16.78
N ARG A 74 -2.28 2.63 -17.51
CA ARG A 74 -3.21 3.77 -17.67
C ARG A 74 -4.53 3.35 -18.32
N GLY A 75 -4.50 2.46 -19.31
CA GLY A 75 -5.69 2.02 -20.03
C GLY A 75 -6.60 1.19 -19.14
N GLU A 76 -6.04 0.23 -18.41
CA GLU A 76 -6.79 -0.58 -17.45
C GLU A 76 -7.32 0.28 -16.28
N CYS A 77 -6.54 1.25 -15.82
CA CYS A 77 -6.96 2.24 -14.83
C CYS A 77 -8.18 3.04 -15.27
N LEU A 78 -8.19 3.51 -16.53
CA LEU A 78 -9.35 4.19 -17.13
C LEU A 78 -10.57 3.27 -17.31
N ALA A 79 -10.34 1.99 -17.64
CA ALA A 79 -11.43 1.01 -17.73
C ALA A 79 -12.12 0.77 -16.37
N HIS A 80 -11.40 0.96 -15.26
CA HIS A 80 -11.91 0.84 -13.89
C HIS A 80 -12.20 2.20 -13.23
N ARG A 81 -12.53 3.21 -14.04
CA ARG A 81 -12.73 4.60 -13.57
C ARG A 81 -13.65 4.73 -12.36
N ASN A 82 -14.75 3.98 -12.31
CA ASN A 82 -15.73 4.06 -11.22
C ASN A 82 -15.14 3.72 -9.84
N ASP A 83 -14.14 2.83 -9.80
CA ASP A 83 -13.42 2.49 -8.58
C ASP A 83 -12.21 3.40 -8.38
N ALA A 84 -11.52 3.73 -9.48
CA ALA A 84 -10.31 4.54 -9.44
C ALA A 84 -10.53 5.99 -8.97
N VAL A 85 -11.71 6.57 -9.16
CA VAL A 85 -12.03 7.93 -8.67
C VAL A 85 -12.34 8.02 -7.18
N LYS A 86 -12.49 6.87 -6.50
CA LYS A 86 -12.72 6.83 -5.05
C LYS A 86 -11.45 7.27 -4.31
N PRO A 87 -11.55 7.87 -3.11
CA PRO A 87 -10.37 8.31 -2.35
C PRO A 87 -9.29 7.23 -2.16
N THR A 88 -9.69 5.98 -2.01
CA THR A 88 -8.82 4.81 -1.86
C THR A 88 -8.16 4.33 -3.16
N GLY A 89 -8.55 4.89 -4.31
CA GLY A 89 -8.26 4.36 -5.64
C GLY A 89 -8.85 2.96 -5.87
N TRP A 90 -8.45 2.36 -6.97
CA TRP A 90 -8.67 0.96 -7.34
C TRP A 90 -7.38 0.17 -7.12
N ILE A 91 -7.45 -0.91 -6.34
CA ILE A 91 -6.34 -1.83 -6.11
C ILE A 91 -6.68 -3.15 -6.78
N LYS A 92 -5.95 -3.48 -7.85
CA LYS A 92 -6.14 -4.73 -8.62
C LYS A 92 -5.65 -5.94 -7.84
N ASN A 93 -4.50 -5.80 -7.18
CA ASN A 93 -3.87 -6.76 -6.28
C ASN A 93 -2.80 -6.05 -5.44
N HIS A 94 -2.11 -6.79 -4.57
CA HIS A 94 -1.03 -6.23 -3.74
C HIS A 94 0.10 -5.51 -4.49
N TYR A 95 0.23 -5.64 -5.81
CA TYR A 95 1.30 -5.00 -6.57
C TYR A 95 0.82 -3.94 -7.55
N ALA A 96 -0.49 -3.71 -7.66
CA ALA A 96 -1.07 -2.88 -8.71
C ALA A 96 -2.16 -1.94 -8.17
N TYR A 97 -1.93 -0.64 -8.31
CA TYR A 97 -2.81 0.42 -7.83
C TYR A 97 -3.09 1.43 -8.93
N CYS A 98 -4.27 2.04 -8.89
CA CYS A 98 -4.71 3.07 -9.79
C CYS A 98 -5.56 4.09 -9.04
N HIS A 99 -5.37 5.38 -9.29
CA HIS A 99 -6.27 6.42 -8.80
C HIS A 99 -6.46 7.52 -9.85
N ILE A 100 -7.70 7.97 -10.00
CA ILE A 100 -8.08 9.03 -10.94
C ILE A 100 -8.60 10.21 -10.14
N SER A 101 -7.93 11.34 -10.28
CA SER A 101 -8.34 12.60 -9.68
C SER A 101 -8.89 13.52 -10.76
N GLU A 102 -10.20 13.71 -10.75
CA GLU A 102 -10.91 14.51 -11.74
C GLU A 102 -11.10 15.96 -11.29
N ASP A 103 -11.34 16.84 -12.27
CA ASP A 103 -11.65 18.25 -12.07
C ASP A 103 -10.68 18.97 -11.13
N ARG A 104 -9.39 18.59 -11.18
CA ARG A 104 -8.36 19.31 -10.44
C ARG A 104 -8.15 20.65 -11.10
N ASP A 105 -8.07 21.69 -10.29
CA ASP A 105 -7.90 23.05 -10.79
C ASP A 105 -6.69 23.74 -10.14
N ILE A 106 -6.10 24.68 -10.85
CA ILE A 106 -5.20 25.69 -10.29
C ILE A 106 -5.68 27.06 -10.77
N SER A 107 -5.71 28.03 -9.85
CA SER A 107 -6.09 29.41 -10.15
C SER A 107 -4.84 30.27 -10.29
N LEU A 108 -4.73 31.00 -11.39
CA LEU A 108 -3.70 32.02 -11.59
C LEU A 108 -4.22 33.35 -11.07
N ILE A 109 -3.45 34.00 -10.20
CA ILE A 109 -3.88 35.20 -9.47
C ILE A 109 -2.94 36.37 -9.83
N GLU A 110 -3.53 37.51 -10.19
CA GLU A 110 -2.84 38.79 -10.35
C GLU A 110 -2.69 39.49 -8.99
N LEU A 111 -1.46 39.84 -8.61
CA LEU A 111 -1.20 40.67 -7.44
C LEU A 111 -0.89 42.12 -7.86
N PRO A 112 -1.22 43.11 -7.01
CA PRO A 112 -1.78 42.99 -5.66
C PRO A 112 -3.31 42.84 -5.62
N ALA A 113 -4.00 42.84 -6.76
CA ALA A 113 -5.45 42.84 -6.85
C ALA A 113 -6.13 41.55 -6.30
N ASN A 114 -5.34 40.49 -6.02
CA ASN A 114 -5.79 39.16 -5.62
C ASN A 114 -6.92 38.63 -6.53
N LYS A 115 -6.83 38.96 -7.82
CA LYS A 115 -7.86 38.66 -8.81
C LYS A 115 -7.46 37.40 -9.56
N THR A 116 -8.35 36.40 -9.61
CA THR A 116 -8.13 35.25 -10.49
C THR A 116 -8.22 35.71 -11.95
N VAL A 117 -7.15 35.50 -12.71
CA VAL A 117 -7.07 35.89 -14.13
C VAL A 117 -7.37 34.72 -15.06
N SER A 118 -7.03 33.51 -14.65
CA SER A 118 -7.29 32.27 -15.39
C SER A 118 -7.38 31.08 -14.43
N LYS A 119 -8.11 30.04 -14.82
CA LYS A 119 -8.12 28.73 -14.16
C LYS A 119 -7.64 27.67 -15.13
N VAL A 120 -6.84 26.73 -14.64
CA VAL A 120 -6.39 25.55 -15.36
C VAL A 120 -7.04 24.35 -14.72
N TYR A 121 -7.83 23.60 -15.48
CA TYR A 121 -8.41 22.33 -15.08
C TYR A 121 -7.63 21.19 -15.72
N TYR A 122 -7.49 20.08 -15.02
CA TYR A 122 -6.81 18.89 -15.49
C TYR A 122 -7.27 17.66 -14.72
N ARG A 123 -7.02 16.49 -15.30
CA ARG A 123 -7.17 15.20 -14.64
C ARG A 123 -5.80 14.60 -14.36
N LEU A 124 -5.68 13.96 -13.21
CA LEU A 124 -4.51 13.16 -12.85
C LEU A 124 -4.90 11.69 -12.84
N ILE A 125 -4.07 10.86 -13.46
CA ILE A 125 -4.18 9.40 -13.40
C ILE A 125 -2.88 8.89 -12.79
N THR A 126 -2.95 8.28 -11.62
CA THR A 126 -1.81 7.74 -10.89
C THR A 126 -1.84 6.21 -11.00
N VAL A 127 -0.79 5.61 -11.54
CA VAL A 127 -0.60 4.16 -11.62
C VAL A 127 0.56 3.76 -10.72
N GLY A 128 0.27 2.93 -9.72
CA GLY A 128 1.23 2.45 -8.74
C GLY A 128 1.65 1.00 -9.00
N ARG A 129 2.95 0.69 -8.84
CA ARG A 129 3.53 -0.65 -8.96
C ARG A 129 4.39 -0.98 -7.75
N GLY A 130 4.01 -2.05 -7.05
CA GLY A 130 4.83 -2.67 -6.00
C GLY A 130 5.98 -3.47 -6.59
N ALA A 131 6.90 -3.94 -5.75
CA ALA A 131 8.04 -4.74 -6.20
C ALA A 131 8.25 -5.97 -5.32
N VAL A 132 8.97 -6.95 -5.84
CA VAL A 132 9.40 -8.16 -5.13
C VAL A 132 10.76 -8.59 -5.63
N ALA A 133 11.73 -8.75 -4.71
CA ALA A 133 13.10 -9.10 -5.05
C ALA A 133 13.85 -9.68 -3.85
N ASN A 134 15.02 -10.26 -4.10
CA ASN A 134 15.93 -10.63 -3.02
C ASN A 134 16.81 -9.48 -2.52
N ASP A 135 16.98 -8.43 -3.33
CA ASP A 135 17.76 -7.25 -2.95
C ASP A 135 16.82 -6.19 -2.37
N PRO A 136 17.17 -5.53 -1.26
CA PRO A 136 16.31 -4.54 -0.62
C PRO A 136 16.09 -3.29 -1.46
N THR A 137 17.06 -2.87 -2.28
CA THR A 137 16.93 -1.70 -3.16
C THR A 137 15.89 -1.94 -4.25
N ALA A 138 15.88 -3.16 -4.79
CA ALA A 138 14.92 -3.57 -5.80
C ALA A 138 13.56 -3.99 -5.20
N GLY A 139 13.55 -4.57 -4.00
CA GLY A 139 12.36 -5.15 -3.39
C GLY A 139 11.53 -4.16 -2.59
N ARG A 140 12.15 -3.31 -1.75
CA ARG A 140 11.42 -2.32 -0.93
C ARG A 140 11.21 -1.02 -1.71
N ARG A 141 10.53 -1.13 -2.86
CA ARG A 141 10.37 -0.06 -3.84
C ARG A 141 8.94 -0.05 -4.40
N ILE A 142 8.35 1.14 -4.47
CA ILE A 142 7.08 1.40 -5.17
C ILE A 142 7.32 2.48 -6.21
N GLU A 143 6.77 2.25 -7.39
CA GLU A 143 6.82 3.19 -8.51
C GLU A 143 5.44 3.77 -8.76
N PHE A 144 5.37 5.08 -8.97
CA PHE A 144 4.14 5.75 -9.42
C PHE A 144 4.40 6.43 -10.74
N ASP A 145 3.63 6.09 -11.77
CA ASP A 145 3.50 6.91 -12.97
C ASP A 145 2.26 7.80 -12.83
N VAL A 146 2.44 9.11 -12.98
CA VAL A 146 1.36 10.08 -12.95
C VAL A 146 1.21 10.70 -14.33
N PHE A 147 0.02 10.57 -14.90
CA PHE A 147 -0.36 11.15 -16.18
C PHE A 147 -1.22 12.39 -15.93
N VAL A 148 -0.96 13.44 -16.69
CA VAL A 148 -1.77 14.66 -16.69
C VAL A 148 -2.47 14.74 -18.04
N ASP A 149 -3.80 14.76 -18.04
CA ASP A 149 -4.59 14.88 -19.26
C ASP A 149 -5.84 15.75 -19.06
N GLU A 150 -6.61 15.90 -20.14
CA GLU A 150 -7.82 16.75 -20.17
C GLU A 150 -7.58 18.18 -19.68
N VAL A 151 -6.42 18.76 -20.04
CA VAL A 151 -6.07 20.12 -19.66
C VAL A 151 -6.99 21.12 -20.35
N LYS A 152 -7.70 21.94 -19.57
CA LYS A 152 -8.59 23.00 -20.03
C LYS A 152 -8.20 24.31 -19.36
N VAL A 153 -8.20 25.40 -20.13
CA VAL A 153 -7.91 26.75 -19.61
C VAL A 153 -9.15 27.61 -19.74
N GLU A 154 -9.58 28.20 -18.63
CA GLU A 154 -10.63 29.21 -18.57
C GLU A 154 -10.01 30.57 -18.26
N VAL A 155 -10.05 31.48 -19.24
CA VAL A 155 -9.58 32.86 -19.06
C VAL A 155 -10.72 33.67 -18.44
N GLN A 156 -10.48 34.24 -17.26
CA GLN A 156 -11.46 35.06 -16.54
C GLN A 156 -11.33 36.55 -16.84
N VAL A 157 -10.15 36.98 -17.29
CA VAL A 157 -9.85 38.38 -17.62
C VAL A 157 -9.32 38.50 -19.05
N PRO A 158 -10.00 39.23 -19.95
CA PRO A 158 -9.51 39.46 -21.30
C PRO A 158 -8.12 40.10 -21.30
N GLY A 159 -7.19 39.56 -22.11
CA GLY A 159 -5.80 40.04 -22.18
C GLY A 159 -4.86 39.46 -21.11
N ALA A 160 -5.33 38.55 -20.25
CA ALA A 160 -4.47 37.83 -19.33
C ALA A 160 -3.38 37.01 -20.08
N PRO A 161 -2.19 36.81 -19.49
CA PRO A 161 -1.17 35.96 -20.08
C PRO A 161 -1.67 34.53 -20.26
N SER A 162 -1.10 33.85 -21.25
CA SER A 162 -1.45 32.47 -21.54
C SER A 162 -1.14 31.58 -20.34
N ALA A 163 -2.19 31.03 -19.73
CA ALA A 163 -2.06 30.05 -18.64
C ALA A 163 -1.28 28.80 -19.09
N LEU A 164 -1.23 28.54 -20.40
CA LEU A 164 -0.48 27.44 -20.99
C LEU A 164 1.04 27.57 -20.79
N ALA A 165 1.56 28.80 -20.63
CA ALA A 165 2.98 29.06 -20.40
C ALA A 165 3.37 28.99 -18.91
N VAL A 166 2.40 28.90 -18.00
CA VAL A 166 2.68 28.78 -16.57
C VAL A 166 3.27 27.42 -16.27
N LYS A 167 4.27 27.39 -15.39
CA LYS A 167 4.88 26.14 -14.95
C LYS A 167 4.15 25.57 -13.75
N LEU A 168 3.78 24.29 -13.87
CA LEU A 168 3.30 23.45 -12.79
C LEU A 168 4.40 22.47 -12.39
N ALA A 169 4.55 22.30 -11.09
CA ALA A 169 5.53 21.46 -10.45
C ALA A 169 4.80 20.41 -9.61
N PHE A 170 5.12 19.14 -9.84
CA PHE A 170 4.54 18.02 -9.09
C PHE A 170 5.59 17.39 -8.20
N GLU A 171 5.19 17.03 -6.97
CA GLU A 171 6.04 16.41 -5.97
C GLU A 171 5.28 15.27 -5.28
N MET A 172 5.95 14.14 -5.11
CA MET A 172 5.42 13.01 -4.36
C MET A 172 5.93 13.07 -2.92
N GLU A 173 5.05 13.41 -1.99
CA GLU A 173 5.34 13.34 -0.57
C GLU A 173 5.13 11.90 -0.08
N CYS A 174 6.01 11.40 0.80
CA CYS A 174 5.78 10.14 1.49
C CYS A 174 5.85 10.30 3.02
N GLY A 175 4.80 9.88 3.70
CA GLY A 175 4.79 9.71 5.15
C GLY A 175 5.06 8.25 5.50
N GLY A 176 5.97 8.00 6.43
CA GLY A 176 6.37 6.65 6.85
C GLY A 176 6.02 6.34 8.31
N TRP A 177 5.77 5.05 8.59
CA TRP A 177 5.61 4.49 9.94
C TRP A 177 6.42 3.19 10.07
N PRO A 178 7.02 2.86 11.23
CA PRO A 178 6.96 3.51 12.56
C PRO A 178 7.65 4.86 12.69
N THR A 179 8.54 5.20 11.76
CA THR A 179 9.21 6.51 11.73
C THR A 179 9.02 7.18 10.37
N ALA A 180 9.16 8.50 10.31
CA ALA A 180 9.13 9.21 9.02
C ALA A 180 10.16 8.67 8.00
N ASN A 181 11.26 8.06 8.46
CA ASN A 181 12.29 7.47 7.59
C ASN A 181 11.89 6.10 6.99
N SER A 182 10.74 5.55 7.39
CA SER A 182 10.25 4.25 6.93
C SER A 182 9.67 4.31 5.51
N CYS A 183 9.49 5.52 4.98
CA CYS A 183 9.27 5.76 3.57
C CYS A 183 10.10 6.97 3.11
N ARG A 184 10.70 6.87 1.93
CA ARG A 184 11.58 7.90 1.35
C ARG A 184 11.27 8.06 -0.12
N ASP A 185 11.06 9.29 -0.57
CA ASP A 185 11.10 9.61 -1.99
C ASP A 185 12.56 9.60 -2.49
N GLN A 186 12.84 8.76 -3.48
CA GLN A 186 14.15 8.67 -4.16
C GLN A 186 14.17 9.45 -5.47
N THR A 187 13.03 9.96 -5.93
CA THR A 187 12.95 10.82 -7.11
C THR A 187 13.74 12.10 -6.87
N GLY A 188 13.69 12.63 -5.64
CA GLY A 188 14.56 13.69 -5.13
C GLY A 188 14.39 15.03 -5.84
N ARG A 189 13.35 15.18 -6.68
CA ARG A 189 13.11 16.36 -7.51
C ARG A 189 11.62 16.56 -7.76
N THR A 190 11.19 17.80 -7.56
CA THR A 190 9.97 18.35 -8.16
C THR A 190 10.05 18.24 -9.68
N GLN A 191 9.03 17.69 -10.31
CA GLN A 191 8.93 17.60 -11.77
C GLN A 191 8.20 18.84 -12.29
N GLU A 192 8.91 19.72 -12.98
CA GLU A 192 8.40 21.02 -13.44
C GLU A 192 8.28 21.05 -14.96
N ARG A 193 7.10 21.43 -15.46
CA ARG A 193 6.85 21.73 -16.89
C ARG A 193 5.76 22.79 -17.03
N THR A 194 5.65 23.39 -18.20
CA THR A 194 4.52 24.28 -18.53
C THR A 194 3.20 23.51 -18.58
N VAL A 195 2.08 24.19 -18.37
CA VAL A 195 0.72 23.62 -18.52
C VAL A 195 0.54 23.02 -19.91
N ALA A 196 1.09 23.65 -20.96
CA ALA A 196 1.08 23.11 -22.32
C ALA A 196 1.78 21.75 -22.42
N GLU A 197 2.97 21.63 -21.83
CA GLU A 197 3.77 20.40 -21.83
C GLU A 197 3.16 19.29 -20.96
N TRP A 198 2.38 19.66 -19.94
CA TRP A 198 1.65 18.69 -19.13
C TRP A 198 0.45 18.08 -19.84
N ASN A 199 -0.10 18.69 -20.88
CA ASN A 199 -1.25 18.14 -21.56
C ASN A 199 -0.90 16.85 -22.32
N GLY A 200 -1.31 15.70 -21.79
CA GLY A 200 -0.88 14.38 -22.27
C GLY A 200 0.52 13.97 -21.77
N GLY A 201 1.08 14.72 -20.83
CA GLY A 201 2.38 14.48 -20.24
C GLY A 201 2.33 13.42 -19.14
N GLN A 202 3.50 12.85 -18.85
CA GLN A 202 3.69 11.89 -17.76
C GLN A 202 4.92 12.23 -16.91
N MET A 203 4.93 11.72 -15.68
CA MET A 203 6.05 11.75 -14.75
C MET A 203 6.07 10.48 -13.92
N SER A 204 7.24 10.14 -13.38
CA SER A 204 7.41 8.94 -12.55
C SER A 204 8.06 9.31 -11.22
N PHE A 205 7.59 8.66 -10.15
CA PHE A 205 8.11 8.79 -8.79
C PHE A 205 8.49 7.42 -8.25
N VAL A 206 9.52 7.37 -7.42
CA VAL A 206 10.00 6.15 -6.77
C VAL A 206 10.06 6.35 -5.27
N LEU A 207 9.28 5.57 -4.54
CA LEU A 207 9.28 5.54 -3.09
C LEU A 207 9.97 4.26 -2.59
N THR A 208 10.78 4.39 -1.56
CA THR A 208 11.55 3.26 -0.99
C THR A 208 11.53 3.25 0.52
N SER A 209 11.93 2.14 1.10
CA SER A 209 12.07 1.99 2.55
C SER A 209 13.36 1.25 2.90
N PRO A 210 14.21 1.79 3.79
CA PRO A 210 15.38 1.06 4.28
C PRO A 210 14.98 -0.24 4.99
N VAL A 211 15.86 -1.24 4.96
CA VAL A 211 15.72 -2.42 5.81
C VAL A 211 15.89 -2.03 7.27
N GLY A 212 15.08 -2.62 8.14
CA GLY A 212 15.10 -2.36 9.59
C GLY A 212 14.38 -1.08 10.00
N SER A 213 13.69 -0.42 9.07
CA SER A 213 12.87 0.75 9.39
C SER A 213 11.45 0.40 9.83
N GLY A 214 11.04 -0.87 9.75
CA GLY A 214 9.73 -1.36 10.16
C GLY A 214 9.55 -1.46 11.68
N ASN A 215 8.37 -1.92 12.11
CA ASN A 215 8.04 -2.03 13.53
C ASN A 215 8.96 -3.03 14.26
N PRO A 216 9.81 -2.59 15.22
CA PRO A 216 10.72 -3.49 15.93
C PRO A 216 10.02 -4.49 16.86
N ALA A 217 8.73 -4.30 17.14
CA ALA A 217 7.94 -5.25 17.93
C ALA A 217 7.42 -6.45 17.11
N GLN A 218 7.60 -6.43 15.79
CA GLN A 218 7.18 -7.51 14.88
C GLN A 218 8.42 -8.28 14.41
N PRO A 219 8.32 -9.61 14.20
CA PRO A 219 9.45 -10.40 13.73
C PRO A 219 9.82 -10.12 12.27
N ASP A 220 8.84 -9.70 11.47
CA ASP A 220 9.04 -9.20 10.11
C ASP A 220 9.24 -7.68 10.11
N ASP A 221 10.16 -7.21 9.26
CA ASP A 221 10.45 -5.79 9.09
C ASP A 221 9.40 -5.15 8.15
N LYS A 222 8.23 -4.87 8.72
CA LYS A 222 7.08 -4.22 8.08
C LYS A 222 7.10 -2.71 8.35
N ALA A 223 7.35 -1.92 7.31
CA ALA A 223 7.21 -0.47 7.32
C ALA A 223 5.98 -0.07 6.50
N ILE A 224 5.25 0.93 6.94
CA ILE A 224 4.08 1.45 6.21
C ILE A 224 4.46 2.78 5.58
N GLY A 225 3.93 3.04 4.39
CA GLY A 225 4.00 4.32 3.72
C GLY A 225 2.64 4.78 3.20
N VAL A 226 2.45 6.10 3.23
CA VAL A 226 1.31 6.77 2.61
C VAL A 226 1.86 7.87 1.72
N HIS A 227 1.30 8.01 0.52
CA HIS A 227 1.75 9.00 -0.45
C HIS A 227 0.74 10.13 -0.62
N ARG A 228 1.24 11.34 -0.92
CA ARG A 228 0.44 12.48 -1.35
C ARG A 228 1.08 13.12 -2.57
N LEU A 229 0.26 13.60 -3.49
CA LEU A 229 0.76 14.35 -4.63
C LEU A 229 0.54 15.84 -4.37
N ALA A 230 1.63 16.55 -4.12
CA ALA A 230 1.64 17.99 -3.99
C ALA A 230 1.80 18.63 -5.37
N VAL A 231 1.01 19.67 -5.63
CA VAL A 231 1.09 20.45 -6.86
C VAL A 231 1.36 21.89 -6.51
N HIS A 232 2.49 22.34 -7.05
CA HIS A 232 3.02 23.69 -6.92
C HIS A 232 2.85 24.39 -8.27
N HIS A 233 2.58 25.69 -8.24
CA HIS A 233 2.70 26.55 -9.42
C HIS A 233 3.82 27.55 -9.12
N MET A 234 4.70 27.76 -10.09
CA MET A 234 5.86 28.62 -9.90
C MET A 234 5.48 30.10 -10.07
N PRO A 235 6.18 31.03 -9.40
CA PRO A 235 5.99 32.46 -9.61
C PRO A 235 6.19 32.80 -11.10
N PHE A 236 5.27 33.57 -11.67
CA PHE A 236 5.36 34.06 -13.04
C PHE A 236 5.12 35.58 -13.03
N PRO A 237 6.13 36.42 -12.74
CA PRO A 237 5.92 37.86 -12.58
C PRO A 237 5.15 38.49 -13.76
N PRO A 238 4.13 39.34 -13.52
CA PRO A 238 3.69 39.92 -12.24
C PRO A 238 2.78 39.04 -11.36
N PHE A 239 2.56 37.77 -11.72
CA PHE A 239 1.71 36.80 -11.03
C PHE A 239 2.52 36.00 -10.00
N TRP A 240 2.00 35.89 -8.78
CA TRP A 240 2.68 35.26 -7.66
C TRP A 240 1.95 33.98 -7.25
N PRO A 241 2.63 33.03 -6.62
CA PRO A 241 2.01 31.76 -6.30
C PRO A 241 0.88 31.94 -5.28
N GLY A 242 -0.33 31.51 -5.64
CA GLY A 242 -1.34 31.09 -4.67
C GLY A 242 -0.88 29.90 -3.80
N PRO A 243 -1.69 29.43 -2.84
CA PRO A 243 -1.30 28.36 -1.93
C PRO A 243 -1.04 27.04 -2.66
N VAL A 244 -0.06 26.27 -2.17
CA VAL A 244 0.21 24.89 -2.64
C VAL A 244 -1.04 24.03 -2.47
N LYS A 245 -1.48 23.39 -3.54
CA LYS A 245 -2.59 22.42 -3.47
C LYS A 245 -2.01 21.03 -3.23
N ARG A 246 -2.44 20.38 -2.15
CA ARG A 246 -2.09 18.99 -1.85
C ARG A 246 -3.27 18.10 -2.16
N TYR A 247 -3.09 17.15 -3.07
CA TYR A 247 -4.08 16.13 -3.35
C TYR A 247 -3.75 14.90 -2.53
N VAL A 248 -4.53 14.72 -1.46
CA VAL A 248 -4.44 13.51 -0.64
C VAL A 248 -5.05 12.38 -1.44
N MET A 249 -4.22 11.38 -1.72
CA MET A 249 -4.67 10.07 -2.15
C MET A 249 -4.67 9.21 -0.91
N GLU A 250 -5.77 8.52 -0.64
CA GLU A 250 -5.84 7.59 0.49
C GLU A 250 -5.28 6.22 0.07
N GLY A 251 -4.21 6.19 -0.72
CA GLY A 251 -3.52 4.95 -1.08
C GLY A 251 -2.41 4.67 -0.07
N GLY A 252 -2.47 3.50 0.57
CA GLY A 252 -1.46 3.01 1.51
C GLY A 252 -0.65 1.88 0.89
N PHE A 253 0.55 1.69 1.44
CA PHE A 253 1.41 0.60 1.06
C PHE A 253 2.33 0.19 2.19
N ARG A 254 2.82 -1.04 2.10
CA ARG A 254 3.73 -1.64 3.05
C ARG A 254 5.03 -2.06 2.35
N PHE A 255 6.16 -1.75 2.97
CA PHE A 255 7.47 -2.27 2.61
C PHE A 255 7.87 -3.35 3.60
N ASP A 256 8.31 -4.46 3.08
CA ASP A 256 8.43 -5.70 3.83
C ASP A 256 9.82 -6.28 3.67
N SER A 257 10.38 -6.78 4.77
CA SER A 257 11.48 -7.74 4.74
C SER A 257 11.10 -8.99 5.52
N ALA A 258 11.05 -10.14 4.84
CA ALA A 258 10.71 -11.44 5.40
C ALA A 258 11.61 -12.51 4.77
N GLN A 259 12.57 -13.00 5.56
CA GLN A 259 13.64 -13.87 5.04
C GLN A 259 13.17 -15.28 4.66
N TYR A 260 11.93 -15.63 4.96
CA TYR A 260 11.35 -16.96 4.70
C TYR A 260 10.51 -17.06 3.44
N ILE A 261 10.44 -16.00 2.63
CA ILE A 261 9.80 -16.08 1.32
C ILE A 261 10.80 -16.69 0.34
N TYR A 262 10.51 -17.94 -0.06
CA TYR A 262 11.28 -18.69 -1.05
C TYR A 262 10.37 -19.25 -2.12
N HIS A 263 10.84 -19.26 -3.35
CA HIS A 263 10.25 -20.03 -4.45
C HIS A 263 11.35 -20.74 -5.22
N LYS A 264 11.25 -22.07 -5.31
CA LYS A 264 12.18 -22.94 -6.06
C LYS A 264 13.69 -22.66 -5.83
N GLY A 265 14.06 -22.35 -4.58
CA GLY A 265 15.45 -22.09 -4.18
C GLY A 265 15.91 -20.64 -4.39
N THR A 266 15.05 -19.77 -4.93
CA THR A 266 15.27 -18.33 -4.97
C THR A 266 14.56 -17.66 -3.80
N GLN A 267 15.30 -16.86 -3.05
CA GLN A 267 14.76 -16.07 -1.95
C GLN A 267 14.17 -14.75 -2.48
N TYR A 268 13.03 -14.34 -1.93
CA TYR A 268 12.36 -13.07 -2.23
C TYR A 268 12.16 -12.27 -0.94
N GLY A 269 13.28 -12.05 -0.25
CA GLY A 269 13.30 -11.48 1.10
C GLY A 269 12.65 -10.11 1.21
N HIS A 270 12.58 -9.34 0.13
CA HIS A 270 12.14 -7.96 0.12
C HIS A 270 11.01 -7.70 -0.88
N GLY A 271 10.17 -6.73 -0.56
CA GLY A 271 9.00 -6.42 -1.39
C GLY A 271 8.27 -5.18 -0.88
N ALA A 272 7.42 -4.64 -1.73
CA ALA A 272 6.53 -3.55 -1.39
C ALA A 272 5.17 -3.79 -2.04
N ILE A 273 4.11 -3.64 -1.26
CA ILE A 273 2.74 -3.96 -1.65
C ILE A 273 1.78 -2.82 -1.29
N PHE A 274 0.68 -2.70 -2.00
CA PHE A 274 -0.47 -1.88 -1.59
C PHE A 274 -1.25 -2.62 -0.50
N ASP A 275 -1.45 -1.99 0.65
CA ASP A 275 -1.91 -2.67 1.87
C ASP A 275 -3.41 -2.48 2.17
N ARG A 276 -4.10 -1.62 1.40
CA ARG A 276 -5.53 -1.33 1.57
C ARG A 276 -6.44 -2.32 0.85
N VAL A 277 -6.01 -3.57 0.77
CA VAL A 277 -6.73 -4.63 0.09
C VAL A 277 -6.58 -5.95 0.84
N LEU A 278 -7.66 -6.72 0.93
CA LEU A 278 -7.66 -8.04 1.55
C LEU A 278 -7.51 -9.12 0.45
N PRO A 279 -6.43 -9.92 0.44
CA PRO A 279 -6.32 -11.03 -0.50
C PRO A 279 -7.33 -12.11 -0.16
N ARG A 280 -8.03 -12.61 -1.18
CA ARG A 280 -8.96 -13.73 -1.06
C ARG A 280 -8.46 -14.93 -1.86
N LEU A 281 -8.13 -16.01 -1.16
CA LEU A 281 -7.85 -17.30 -1.76
C LEU A 281 -9.17 -17.93 -2.20
N GLN A 282 -9.36 -18.00 -3.52
CA GLN A 282 -10.56 -18.55 -4.12
C GLN A 282 -10.38 -20.05 -4.39
N LEU A 283 -11.34 -20.86 -3.96
CA LEU A 283 -11.46 -22.26 -4.34
C LEU A 283 -12.75 -22.49 -5.13
N PHE A 284 -12.74 -23.53 -5.96
CA PHE A 284 -13.94 -24.08 -6.60
C PHE A 284 -14.26 -25.44 -6.02
N ARG A 285 -15.52 -25.84 -5.93
CA ARG A 285 -15.85 -27.17 -5.39
C ARG A 285 -15.21 -28.31 -6.21
N SER A 286 -15.08 -28.12 -7.52
CA SER A 286 -14.51 -29.07 -8.47
C SER A 286 -13.10 -28.67 -8.93
N GLU A 287 -12.18 -28.38 -8.00
CA GLU A 287 -10.79 -28.05 -8.34
C GLU A 287 -10.09 -29.22 -9.06
N PRO A 288 -9.47 -28.98 -10.23
CA PRO A 288 -8.69 -30.00 -10.90
C PRO A 288 -7.42 -30.32 -10.10
N GLY A 289 -7.24 -31.59 -9.74
CA GLY A 289 -6.04 -32.10 -9.08
C GLY A 289 -6.10 -32.20 -7.56
N PHE A 290 -7.04 -31.52 -6.89
CA PHE A 290 -7.27 -31.63 -5.44
C PHE A 290 -8.75 -31.50 -5.01
N PRO A 291 -9.69 -32.20 -5.69
CA PRO A 291 -11.12 -32.05 -5.44
C PRO A 291 -11.56 -32.45 -4.01
N GLN A 292 -10.90 -33.40 -3.35
CA GLN A 292 -11.26 -33.83 -1.99
C GLN A 292 -10.84 -32.82 -0.93
N VAL A 293 -9.69 -32.17 -1.10
CA VAL A 293 -9.27 -31.03 -0.26
C VAL A 293 -10.27 -29.89 -0.43
N SER A 294 -10.61 -29.55 -1.68
CA SER A 294 -11.55 -28.47 -1.93
C SER A 294 -12.95 -28.77 -1.36
N GLU A 295 -13.47 -29.98 -1.55
CA GLU A 295 -14.73 -30.41 -0.94
C GLU A 295 -14.67 -30.35 0.60
N HIS A 296 -13.54 -30.72 1.22
CA HIS A 296 -13.37 -30.64 2.67
C HIS A 296 -13.48 -29.19 3.16
N ILE A 297 -12.78 -28.24 2.53
CA ILE A 297 -12.84 -26.83 2.89
C ILE A 297 -14.24 -26.25 2.61
N TRP A 298 -14.88 -26.67 1.52
CA TRP A 298 -16.26 -26.26 1.20
C TRP A 298 -17.23 -26.69 2.30
N GLN A 299 -17.15 -27.95 2.75
CA GLN A 299 -17.96 -28.48 3.85
C GLN A 299 -17.66 -27.74 5.15
N ALA A 300 -16.40 -27.46 5.45
CA ALA A 300 -15.99 -26.72 6.64
C ALA A 300 -16.63 -25.32 6.70
N LEU A 301 -16.69 -24.61 5.57
CA LEU A 301 -17.26 -23.25 5.50
C LEU A 301 -18.78 -23.22 5.37
N ASN A 302 -19.38 -24.12 4.60
CA ASN A 302 -20.81 -24.05 4.24
C ASN A 302 -21.70 -24.99 5.07
N ASN A 303 -21.12 -26.06 5.63
CA ASN A 303 -21.82 -27.00 6.49
C ASN A 303 -20.93 -27.44 7.65
N PRO A 304 -20.45 -26.50 8.50
CA PRO A 304 -19.50 -26.81 9.57
C PRO A 304 -20.02 -27.91 10.50
N GLY A 305 -21.33 -27.98 10.74
CA GLY A 305 -21.95 -28.98 11.61
C GLY A 305 -21.79 -30.43 11.13
N SER A 306 -21.53 -30.68 9.83
CA SER A 306 -21.29 -32.03 9.32
C SER A 306 -19.83 -32.48 9.40
N THR A 307 -18.91 -31.59 9.78
CA THR A 307 -17.47 -31.88 9.78
C THR A 307 -16.98 -32.34 11.15
N LYS A 308 -15.80 -32.97 11.20
CA LYS A 308 -15.20 -33.49 12.45
C LYS A 308 -14.14 -32.53 13.01
N PRO A 309 -14.02 -32.35 14.34
CA PRO A 309 -14.84 -32.97 15.38
C PRO A 309 -16.27 -32.40 15.41
N GLU A 310 -17.22 -33.19 15.87
CA GLU A 310 -18.59 -32.72 16.04
C GLU A 310 -18.68 -31.87 17.31
N VAL A 311 -19.04 -30.60 17.16
CA VAL A 311 -19.36 -29.72 18.29
C VAL A 311 -20.65 -28.96 18.02
N ARG A 312 -21.45 -28.74 19.07
CA ARG A 312 -22.70 -27.98 18.96
C ARG A 312 -22.39 -26.52 18.59
N GLY A 313 -23.08 -25.99 17.59
CA GLY A 313 -22.94 -24.59 17.18
C GLY A 313 -21.60 -24.29 16.49
N LYS A 314 -21.01 -25.29 15.83
CA LYS A 314 -19.74 -25.17 15.12
C LYS A 314 -19.77 -24.04 14.07
N GLN A 315 -18.80 -23.15 14.17
CA GLN A 315 -18.52 -22.04 13.29
C GLN A 315 -17.05 -22.07 12.93
N ILE A 316 -16.75 -22.19 11.64
CA ILE A 316 -15.38 -22.20 11.16
C ILE A 316 -15.16 -20.92 10.36
N PRO A 317 -14.18 -20.07 10.74
CA PRO A 317 -13.97 -18.79 10.08
C PRO A 317 -13.36 -18.97 8.68
N SER A 318 -13.75 -18.08 7.77
CA SER A 318 -13.12 -17.94 6.46
C SER A 318 -11.99 -16.91 6.43
N GLU A 319 -12.00 -15.96 7.37
CA GLU A 319 -10.96 -14.95 7.53
C GLU A 319 -9.91 -15.49 8.50
N LEU A 320 -8.67 -15.58 8.03
CA LEU A 320 -7.59 -16.32 8.68
C LEU A 320 -6.37 -15.42 8.84
N HIS A 321 -5.63 -15.61 9.93
CA HIS A 321 -4.38 -14.90 10.21
C HIS A 321 -3.21 -15.86 10.06
N ARG A 322 -2.27 -15.56 9.15
CA ARG A 322 -1.10 -16.41 8.94
C ARG A 322 -0.24 -16.46 10.22
N ILE A 323 0.20 -17.65 10.57
CA ILE A 323 1.27 -17.88 11.55
C ILE A 323 2.43 -18.60 10.88
N TYR A 324 3.62 -18.02 11.01
CA TYR A 324 4.88 -18.52 10.50
C TYR A 324 5.89 -18.74 11.63
N TYR A 325 6.06 -17.78 12.55
CA TYR A 325 7.07 -17.88 13.60
C TYR A 325 6.63 -18.76 14.78
N ASP A 326 5.32 -18.84 15.04
CA ASP A 326 4.77 -19.66 16.13
C ASP A 326 4.75 -21.16 15.76
N GLY A 327 5.93 -21.79 15.82
CA GLY A 327 6.11 -23.22 15.57
C GLY A 327 5.36 -24.11 16.57
N VAL A 328 5.18 -23.65 17.81
CA VAL A 328 4.46 -24.39 18.86
C VAL A 328 2.98 -24.47 18.50
N ARG A 329 2.35 -23.36 18.16
CA ARG A 329 0.95 -23.32 17.73
C ARG A 329 0.71 -24.10 16.44
N ARG A 330 1.59 -23.97 15.45
CA ARG A 330 1.50 -24.78 14.22
C ARG A 330 1.62 -26.27 14.50
N GLY A 331 2.48 -26.67 15.43
CA GLY A 331 2.59 -28.06 15.88
C GLY A 331 1.34 -28.55 16.60
N ALA A 332 0.78 -27.70 17.47
CA ALA A 332 -0.45 -27.98 18.19
C ALA A 332 -1.65 -28.12 17.24
N ASN A 333 -1.79 -27.25 16.23
CA ASN A 333 -2.82 -27.34 15.19
C ASN A 333 -2.77 -28.72 14.51
N ASN A 334 -1.63 -29.06 13.91
CA ASN A 334 -1.43 -30.35 13.23
C ASN A 334 -1.71 -31.54 14.15
N GLY A 335 -1.18 -31.50 15.38
CA GLY A 335 -1.41 -32.56 16.37
C GLY A 335 -2.89 -32.74 16.70
N GLN A 336 -3.62 -31.64 16.87
CA GLN A 336 -5.04 -31.65 17.18
C GLN A 336 -5.90 -32.15 16.02
N ALA A 337 -5.57 -31.78 14.77
CA ALA A 337 -6.22 -32.34 13.58
C ALA A 337 -5.97 -33.85 13.45
N LYS A 338 -4.72 -34.30 13.63
CA LYS A 338 -4.37 -35.74 13.60
C LYS A 338 -5.10 -36.54 14.66
N ILE A 339 -5.21 -36.01 15.89
CA ILE A 339 -6.01 -36.63 16.95
C ILE A 339 -7.46 -36.81 16.48
N THR A 340 -8.06 -35.77 15.89
CA THR A 340 -9.42 -35.86 15.35
C THR A 340 -9.52 -36.91 14.25
N CYS A 341 -8.62 -36.91 13.27
CA CYS A 341 -8.69 -37.92 12.22
C CYS A 341 -8.54 -39.35 12.79
N ASN A 342 -7.65 -39.56 13.78
CA ASN A 342 -7.46 -40.87 14.41
C ASN A 342 -8.72 -41.35 15.16
N VAL A 343 -9.46 -40.44 15.78
CA VAL A 343 -10.68 -40.75 16.53
C VAL A 343 -11.85 -41.05 15.60
N TYR A 344 -12.06 -40.22 14.57
CA TYR A 344 -13.26 -40.29 13.73
C TYR A 344 -13.10 -41.14 12.47
N PHE A 345 -11.86 -41.39 12.04
CA PHE A 345 -11.51 -42.16 10.85
C PHE A 345 -10.43 -43.19 11.18
N PRO A 346 -10.72 -44.16 12.07
CA PRO A 346 -9.73 -45.15 12.47
C PRO A 346 -9.23 -45.93 11.24
N GLY A 347 -7.91 -46.06 11.11
CA GLY A 347 -7.27 -46.77 10.00
C GLY A 347 -6.86 -45.90 8.81
N HIS A 348 -7.17 -44.59 8.80
CA HIS A 348 -6.56 -43.65 7.83
C HIS A 348 -5.05 -43.46 8.12
N GLY A 349 -4.25 -43.10 7.10
CA GLY A 349 -2.86 -42.68 7.28
C GLY A 349 -1.83 -43.51 6.50
N SER A 350 -0.60 -43.60 7.03
CA SER A 350 0.53 -44.26 6.36
C SER A 350 0.20 -45.70 5.95
N GLY A 351 0.07 -45.92 4.65
CA GLY A 351 -0.34 -47.20 4.04
C GLY A 351 -1.69 -47.16 3.33
N THR A 352 -2.54 -46.16 3.59
CA THR A 352 -3.79 -45.92 2.84
C THR A 352 -3.65 -44.90 1.70
N GLY A 353 -2.54 -44.14 1.68
CA GLY A 353 -2.31 -43.06 0.72
C GLY A 353 -3.13 -41.80 1.04
N GLU A 354 -3.51 -41.62 2.30
CA GLU A 354 -4.28 -40.48 2.79
C GLU A 354 -3.56 -39.74 3.92
N ASN A 355 -3.71 -38.42 3.92
CA ASN A 355 -3.22 -37.52 4.96
C ASN A 355 -4.41 -36.81 5.60
N CYS A 356 -4.33 -36.56 6.90
CA CYS A 356 -5.32 -35.75 7.61
C CYS A 356 -5.18 -34.29 7.18
N ASP A 357 -6.11 -33.81 6.37
CA ASP A 357 -6.26 -32.40 6.00
C ASP A 357 -7.00 -31.64 7.10
N GLU A 358 -6.69 -30.35 7.26
CA GLU A 358 -7.25 -29.51 8.31
C GLU A 358 -7.65 -28.12 7.80
N PHE A 359 -8.82 -27.66 8.25
CA PHE A 359 -9.31 -26.30 7.99
C PHE A 359 -9.96 -25.69 9.24
N PRO A 360 -9.56 -24.52 9.74
CA PRO A 360 -8.55 -23.63 9.16
C PRO A 360 -7.14 -24.23 9.15
N PHE A 361 -6.28 -23.71 8.28
CA PHE A 361 -4.99 -24.34 7.97
C PHE A 361 -4.06 -24.41 9.19
N GLN A 362 -3.15 -25.39 9.20
CA GLN A 362 -2.07 -25.52 10.20
C GLN A 362 -1.36 -24.20 10.49
N THR A 363 -1.14 -23.43 9.41
CA THR A 363 -0.39 -22.18 9.35
C THR A 363 -1.24 -20.95 9.64
N THR A 364 -2.38 -21.13 10.34
CA THR A 364 -3.26 -20.02 10.73
C THR A 364 -3.54 -20.01 12.23
N ALA A 365 -3.83 -18.82 12.77
CA ALA A 365 -4.19 -18.65 14.17
C ALA A 365 -5.48 -19.42 14.50
N GLU A 366 -6.41 -19.48 13.56
CA GLU A 366 -7.72 -20.12 13.67
C GLU A 366 -7.66 -21.65 13.50
N GLY A 367 -6.47 -22.23 13.34
CA GLY A 367 -6.27 -23.67 13.14
C GLY A 367 -6.77 -24.55 14.30
N ALA A 368 -6.60 -25.86 14.17
CA ALA A 368 -7.28 -26.85 15.01
C ALA A 368 -7.08 -26.72 16.53
N ALA A 369 -5.97 -26.13 16.97
CA ALA A 369 -5.66 -25.91 18.39
C ALA A 369 -6.03 -24.49 18.88
N ALA A 370 -6.78 -23.69 18.11
CA ALA A 370 -7.16 -22.33 18.48
C ALA A 370 -7.82 -22.21 19.86
N SER A 371 -8.46 -23.27 20.37
CA SER A 371 -9.04 -23.26 21.71
C SER A 371 -8.04 -23.18 22.85
N GLN A 372 -6.79 -23.58 22.62
CA GLN A 372 -5.69 -23.37 23.56
C GLN A 372 -5.29 -21.88 23.66
N TYR A 373 -5.78 -21.06 22.72
CA TYR A 373 -5.48 -19.64 22.58
C TYR A 373 -6.74 -18.76 22.70
N GLY A 374 -7.79 -19.27 23.36
CA GLY A 374 -8.99 -18.50 23.71
C GLY A 374 -10.18 -18.64 22.75
N ALA A 375 -10.06 -19.39 21.65
CA ALA A 375 -11.22 -19.72 20.83
C ALA A 375 -12.11 -20.81 21.49
N PRO A 376 -13.39 -20.95 21.10
CA PRO A 376 -14.18 -22.10 21.52
C PRO A 376 -13.56 -23.43 21.04
N PHE A 377 -13.82 -24.52 21.77
CA PHE A 377 -13.34 -25.85 21.39
C PHE A 377 -13.98 -26.34 20.08
N GLY A 378 -13.19 -27.05 19.27
CA GLY A 378 -13.67 -27.78 18.09
C GLY A 378 -14.11 -26.95 16.89
N GLN A 379 -13.71 -25.67 16.82
CA GLN A 379 -14.06 -24.74 15.73
C GLN A 379 -13.17 -24.91 14.49
N TYR A 380 -12.96 -26.16 14.07
CA TYR A 380 -12.17 -26.54 12.90
C TYR A 380 -12.70 -27.85 12.32
N SER A 381 -12.28 -28.18 11.11
CA SER A 381 -12.56 -29.42 10.40
C SER A 381 -11.28 -30.19 10.18
N ALA A 382 -11.31 -31.50 10.39
CA ALA A 382 -10.24 -32.40 9.97
C ALA A 382 -10.83 -33.62 9.25
N LYS A 383 -10.21 -34.00 8.13
CA LYS A 383 -10.69 -35.09 7.27
C LYS A 383 -9.51 -35.75 6.53
N PRO A 384 -9.44 -37.08 6.48
CA PRO A 384 -8.50 -37.76 5.58
C PRO A 384 -8.83 -37.45 4.12
N VAL A 385 -7.81 -37.10 3.35
CA VAL A 385 -7.87 -36.89 1.89
C VAL A 385 -6.62 -37.50 1.25
N PRO A 386 -6.61 -37.79 -0.06
CA PRO A 386 -5.46 -38.39 -0.72
C PRO A 386 -4.19 -37.56 -0.55
N ASP A 387 -3.06 -38.22 -0.28
CA ASP A 387 -1.75 -37.60 -0.02
C ASP A 387 -1.32 -36.64 -1.12
N THR A 388 -1.58 -37.03 -2.36
CA THR A 388 -1.20 -36.29 -3.55
C THR A 388 -2.01 -34.99 -3.64
N GLU A 389 -3.32 -35.06 -3.40
CA GLU A 389 -4.20 -33.89 -3.41
C GLU A 389 -3.83 -32.91 -2.30
N ASN A 390 -3.60 -33.43 -1.08
CA ASN A 390 -3.20 -32.61 0.07
C ASN A 390 -1.87 -31.89 -0.18
N SER A 391 -0.89 -32.61 -0.74
CA SER A 391 0.42 -32.04 -1.09
C SER A 391 0.31 -30.95 -2.17
N ILE A 392 -0.53 -31.14 -3.18
CA ILE A 392 -0.76 -30.16 -4.24
C ILE A 392 -1.37 -28.88 -3.66
N ALA A 393 -2.46 -29.00 -2.89
CA ALA A 393 -3.12 -27.85 -2.28
C ALA A 393 -2.22 -27.11 -1.29
N GLY A 394 -1.51 -27.85 -0.42
CA GLY A 394 -0.58 -27.26 0.55
C GLY A 394 0.59 -26.50 -0.10
N ASN A 395 1.10 -27.01 -1.23
CA ASN A 395 2.10 -26.29 -2.04
C ASN A 395 1.51 -25.01 -2.64
N GLY A 396 0.29 -25.07 -3.18
CA GLY A 396 -0.41 -23.90 -3.71
C GLY A 396 -0.63 -22.83 -2.64
N ILE A 397 -1.05 -23.20 -1.42
CA ILE A 397 -1.20 -22.27 -0.29
C ILE A 397 0.13 -21.64 0.10
N SER A 398 1.22 -22.41 0.11
CA SER A 398 2.56 -21.88 0.38
C SER A 398 3.00 -20.85 -0.66
N VAL A 399 2.68 -21.10 -1.94
CA VAL A 399 2.93 -20.13 -3.02
C VAL A 399 2.04 -18.90 -2.88
N PHE A 400 0.76 -19.05 -2.56
CA PHE A 400 -0.15 -17.93 -2.27
C PHE A 400 0.43 -17.01 -1.21
N TYR A 401 0.88 -17.55 -0.07
CA TYR A 401 1.50 -16.74 0.97
C TYR A 401 2.74 -15.97 0.51
N GLY A 402 3.57 -16.58 -0.35
CA GLY A 402 4.78 -15.93 -0.87
C GLY A 402 4.48 -14.89 -1.94
N TRP A 403 3.62 -15.24 -2.91
CA TRP A 403 3.30 -14.42 -4.08
C TRP A 403 2.42 -13.24 -3.74
N ASP A 404 1.43 -13.40 -2.87
CA ASP A 404 0.65 -12.27 -2.35
C ASP A 404 1.31 -11.64 -1.11
N ARG A 405 2.51 -12.09 -0.74
CA ARG A 405 3.29 -11.50 0.36
C ARG A 405 2.51 -11.38 1.67
N ILE A 406 1.71 -12.40 1.97
CA ILE A 406 0.95 -12.52 3.22
C ILE A 406 1.94 -12.96 4.29
N LEU A 407 2.42 -12.05 5.12
CA LEU A 407 3.44 -12.31 6.15
C LEU A 407 2.84 -12.83 7.45
N ASP A 408 3.67 -13.16 8.44
CA ASP A 408 3.22 -13.55 9.78
C ASP A 408 2.29 -12.48 10.38
N GLY A 409 1.14 -12.88 10.91
CA GLY A 409 0.10 -12.00 11.43
C GLY A 409 -0.79 -11.33 10.37
N ASP A 410 -0.49 -11.47 9.07
CA ASP A 410 -1.34 -10.89 8.04
C ASP A 410 -2.65 -11.67 7.90
N VAL A 411 -3.70 -10.92 7.60
CA VAL A 411 -5.05 -11.44 7.36
C VAL A 411 -5.25 -11.75 5.89
N PHE A 412 -5.94 -12.85 5.61
CA PHE A 412 -6.46 -13.21 4.29
C PHE A 412 -7.79 -13.93 4.44
N LYS A 413 -8.53 -14.10 3.34
CA LYS A 413 -9.82 -14.80 3.38
C LYS A 413 -9.86 -15.97 2.41
N VAL A 414 -10.46 -17.08 2.81
CA VAL A 414 -10.75 -18.23 1.96
C VAL A 414 -12.20 -18.15 1.50
N ILE A 415 -12.44 -18.25 0.19
CA ILE A 415 -13.79 -18.16 -0.38
C ILE A 415 -14.05 -19.31 -1.37
N PHE A 416 -15.33 -19.59 -1.60
CA PHE A 416 -15.79 -20.47 -2.68
C PHE A 416 -16.55 -19.69 -3.75
N LYS A 417 -16.40 -20.10 -5.00
CA LYS A 417 -17.26 -19.69 -6.11
C LYS A 417 -17.90 -20.85 -6.83
#